data_AF-A0A7S2K0X4-F1
#
_entry.id   AF-A0A7S2K0X4-F1
#
_cell.length_a   1.000
_cell.length_b   1.000
_cell.length_c   1.000
_cell.angle_alpha   90.00
_cell.angle_beta   90.00
_cell.angle_gamma   90.00
#
_symmetry.space_group_name_H-M   'P 1'
#
loop_
_entity.id
_entity.type
_entity.pdbx_description
1 polymer ?
#
loop_
_entity_poly.entity_id
_entity_poly.type
_entity_poly.pdbx_seq_one_letter_code
_entity_poly.pdbx_strand_id
1 'polypeptide(L)'
;HDFYDQVTSEGASMVGKRRATTAVMPQSSEVTYGAQFVSAVMDETEIEGATAEDETEVSEYSEESMEEESSATTASDKAFSYKPEDAEIAARKLAKDMRKEENKIARQKVKAEKAARRAENGMSLPEFTAEILVPAAVVGFLGNWVYKNSKFLYDKGQADTLASYANEMIYHDGDFEEMKMCQNEYRRKLGIGPKRRKMLTSYLEQYAKKKVVSPQAISSLSYVFSLYNLSEKDAAKVIVKAAENLSTQPASRSKLLFFGEHILKSPEGLTELQPIRDMLASAYRSGGPAIVANAQKTIGQAAYKNAVIAAGDEQTSLTVGWELLGLTKDEAETVYEAVKSDGFQSDAKKLYGGPKQEFDEKGRRIDTKGKLMDKEDEDSASDGPKGSIFECGNCGYTLFPAKGREFKFFPDDFKCPECGSPKDQFIGRD
;
A
#
# COMPACT_ATOMS: atom_id res chain seq x y z
N HIS A 1 18.80 -23.54 77.07
CA HIS A 1 19.48 -24.84 77.13
C HIS A 1 20.05 -25.12 75.75
N ASP A 2 21.15 -24.46 75.38
CA ASP A 2 22.53 -24.90 75.69
C ASP A 2 22.87 -26.06 74.73
N PHE A 3 23.84 -26.03 73.81
CA PHE A 3 25.19 -25.50 73.90
C PHE A 3 25.88 -25.42 72.51
N TYR A 4 27.03 -24.75 72.48
CA TYR A 4 27.94 -24.45 71.37
C TYR A 4 28.54 -25.66 70.62
N ASP A 5 28.90 -25.48 69.35
CA ASP A 5 30.32 -25.58 68.94
C ASP A 5 30.65 -24.90 67.61
N GLN A 6 31.75 -24.14 67.63
CA GLN A 6 32.41 -23.44 66.52
C GLN A 6 33.43 -24.38 65.85
N VAL A 7 33.54 -24.37 64.52
CA VAL A 7 34.86 -24.46 63.85
C VAL A 7 34.86 -23.59 62.59
N THR A 8 35.89 -22.77 62.53
CA THR A 8 36.35 -21.82 61.51
C THR A 8 36.92 -22.48 60.27
N SER A 9 36.72 -21.90 59.09
CA SER A 9 37.79 -21.81 58.08
C SER A 9 37.54 -20.65 57.12
N GLU A 10 38.44 -19.68 57.17
CA GLU A 10 38.60 -18.60 56.22
C GLU A 10 38.98 -19.13 54.82
N GLY A 11 38.45 -18.49 53.79
CA GLY A 11 38.77 -18.78 52.40
C GLY A 11 38.34 -17.64 51.49
N ALA A 12 39.15 -16.58 51.47
CA ALA A 12 39.01 -15.45 50.55
C ALA A 12 39.30 -15.89 49.10
N SER A 13 38.45 -15.54 48.14
CA SER A 13 38.87 -15.19 46.77
C SER A 13 37.73 -14.64 45.91
N MET A 14 37.94 -13.39 45.45
CA MET A 14 37.46 -12.76 44.23
C MET A 14 35.96 -12.47 44.02
N VAL A 15 35.62 -11.26 44.47
CA VAL A 15 34.54 -10.40 43.99
C VAL A 15 34.73 -10.08 42.50
N GLY A 16 33.90 -10.68 41.65
CA GLY A 16 33.65 -10.24 40.27
C GLY A 16 32.25 -9.65 40.15
N LYS A 17 32.06 -8.39 40.56
CA LYS A 17 30.81 -7.63 40.36
C LYS A 17 30.57 -7.43 38.86
N ARG A 18 29.75 -8.27 38.23
CA ARG A 18 29.07 -7.90 36.97
C ARG A 18 27.78 -7.18 37.35
N ARG A 19 27.75 -5.87 37.06
CA ARG A 19 26.56 -5.03 37.14
C ARG A 19 25.50 -5.62 36.21
N ALA A 20 24.40 -6.11 36.79
CA ALA A 20 23.14 -6.21 36.08
C ALA A 20 22.62 -4.79 35.87
N THR A 21 22.73 -4.27 34.65
CA THR A 21 21.96 -3.11 34.21
C THR A 21 20.55 -3.59 33.94
N THR A 22 19.68 -3.46 34.94
CA THR A 22 18.24 -3.55 34.79
C THR A 22 17.82 -2.37 33.90
N ALA A 23 17.50 -2.66 32.64
CA ALA A 23 16.86 -1.69 31.77
C ALA A 23 15.42 -1.50 32.26
N VAL A 24 15.20 -0.41 33.00
CA VAL A 24 13.87 0.09 33.34
C VAL A 24 13.27 0.57 32.02
N MET A 25 12.28 -0.15 31.50
CA MET A 25 11.43 0.34 30.42
C MET A 25 10.70 1.60 30.92
N PRO A 26 10.71 2.71 30.16
CA PRO A 26 9.87 3.84 30.49
C PRO A 26 8.40 3.43 30.33
N GLN A 27 7.65 3.57 31.41
CA GLN A 27 6.19 3.46 31.41
C GLN A 27 5.64 4.42 30.35
N SER A 28 4.84 3.87 29.44
CA SER A 28 4.07 4.63 28.47
C SER A 28 3.15 5.59 29.21
N SER A 29 3.37 6.89 29.00
CA SER A 29 2.44 7.94 29.42
C SER A 29 1.08 7.70 28.75
N GLU A 30 0.05 7.51 29.57
CA GLU A 30 -1.34 7.52 29.16
C GLU A 30 -1.66 8.84 28.46
N VAL A 31 -1.93 8.79 27.16
CA VAL A 31 -2.61 9.88 26.45
C VAL A 31 -4.11 9.66 26.65
N THR A 32 -4.65 10.33 27.65
CA THR A 32 -6.08 10.41 27.92
C THR A 32 -6.75 11.24 26.83
N TYR A 33 -7.50 10.57 25.94
CA TYR A 33 -8.45 11.25 25.06
C TYR A 33 -9.70 11.62 25.88
N GLY A 34 -9.79 12.90 26.26
CA GLY A 34 -10.98 13.46 26.89
C GLY A 34 -12.12 13.62 25.89
N ALA A 35 -13.00 12.62 25.80
CA ALA A 35 -14.31 12.77 25.18
C ALA A 35 -15.30 13.31 26.24
N GLN A 36 -15.56 14.61 26.23
CA GLN A 36 -16.68 15.19 26.98
C GLN A 36 -17.98 14.89 26.23
N PHE A 37 -18.68 13.84 26.66
CA PHE A 37 -20.08 13.61 26.29
C PHE A 37 -20.98 14.29 27.32
N VAL A 38 -21.71 15.32 26.89
CA VAL A 38 -22.79 15.94 27.66
C VAL A 38 -23.99 15.00 27.57
N SER A 39 -24.26 14.27 28.64
CA SER A 39 -25.47 13.46 28.78
C SER A 39 -26.60 14.36 29.31
N ALA A 40 -27.48 14.81 28.42
CA ALA A 40 -28.72 15.46 28.81
C ALA A 40 -29.80 14.38 29.00
N VAL A 41 -30.19 14.20 30.26
CA VAL A 41 -31.36 13.45 30.70
C VAL A 41 -32.59 14.20 30.20
N MET A 42 -33.44 13.55 29.38
CA MET A 42 -34.80 14.04 29.13
C MET A 42 -35.78 13.18 29.90
N ASP A 43 -36.44 13.86 30.84
CA ASP A 43 -37.54 13.37 31.67
C ASP A 43 -38.85 13.48 30.88
N GLU A 44 -39.71 12.48 31.01
CA GLU A 44 -41.04 12.44 30.42
C GLU A 44 -42.01 13.29 31.24
N THR A 45 -42.66 14.28 30.62
CA THR A 45 -44.02 14.69 31.03
C THR A 45 -44.81 15.21 29.84
N GLU A 46 -45.98 14.61 29.64
CA GLU A 46 -47.10 15.08 28.82
C GLU A 46 -47.55 16.49 29.24
N ILE A 47 -48.02 17.31 28.30
CA ILE A 47 -49.20 18.19 28.40
C ILE A 47 -49.52 18.76 26.99
N GLU A 48 -50.80 18.73 26.65
CA GLU A 48 -51.42 19.25 25.44
C GLU A 48 -51.42 20.80 25.36
N GLY A 49 -51.43 21.35 24.13
CA GLY A 49 -52.22 22.56 23.84
C GLY A 49 -51.48 23.82 23.37
N ALA A 50 -51.72 24.15 22.09
CA ALA A 50 -52.04 25.49 21.55
C ALA A 50 -50.97 26.61 21.41
N THR A 51 -50.79 26.98 20.13
CA THR A 51 -50.74 28.33 19.53
C THR A 51 -49.56 29.29 19.71
N ALA A 52 -49.19 29.84 18.53
CA ALA A 52 -48.68 31.18 18.22
C ALA A 52 -47.18 31.48 18.40
N GLU A 53 -46.60 31.98 17.29
CA GLU A 53 -45.71 33.15 17.12
C GLU A 53 -44.78 33.47 18.30
N ASP A 54 -43.46 33.61 18.13
CA ASP A 54 -42.83 34.72 17.41
C ASP A 54 -41.29 34.60 17.49
N GLU A 55 -40.58 35.32 16.62
CA GLU A 55 -39.21 35.86 16.67
C GLU A 55 -38.14 35.28 17.64
N THR A 56 -36.93 35.02 17.09
CA THR A 56 -35.61 35.34 17.71
C THR A 56 -34.50 34.89 16.74
N GLU A 57 -33.71 35.80 16.17
CA GLU A 57 -32.54 36.51 16.71
C GLU A 57 -31.26 35.96 16.07
N VAL A 58 -30.61 36.83 15.30
CA VAL A 58 -29.32 36.64 14.66
C VAL A 58 -28.26 36.93 15.72
N SER A 59 -27.44 35.93 16.09
CA SER A 59 -26.28 36.14 16.94
C SER A 59 -24.98 36.12 16.15
N GLU A 60 -24.20 37.17 16.42
CA GLU A 60 -22.81 37.46 16.08
C GLU A 60 -21.86 36.26 16.24
N TYR A 61 -21.00 36.06 15.24
CA TYR A 61 -19.79 35.24 15.35
C TYR A 61 -18.58 36.16 15.56
N SER A 62 -17.95 36.04 16.73
CA SER A 62 -16.66 36.65 17.05
C SER A 62 -15.52 35.74 16.59
N GLU A 63 -14.64 36.27 15.74
CA GLU A 63 -13.36 35.67 15.37
C GLU A 63 -12.34 35.91 16.48
N GLU A 64 -11.81 34.83 17.09
CA GLU A 64 -10.57 34.89 17.88
C GLU A 64 -9.49 34.04 17.23
N SER A 65 -8.41 34.74 16.89
CA SER A 65 -7.15 34.27 16.33
C SER A 65 -6.29 33.58 17.38
N MET A 66 -5.83 32.36 17.11
CA MET A 66 -4.74 31.72 17.86
C MET A 66 -3.42 31.80 17.05
N GLU A 67 -2.43 32.45 17.67
CA GLU A 67 -1.02 32.45 17.26
C GLU A 67 -0.37 31.14 17.76
N GLU A 68 0.26 30.38 16.86
CA GLU A 68 1.10 29.22 17.21
C GLU A 68 2.59 29.56 17.07
N GLU A 69 3.30 29.44 18.19
CA GLU A 69 4.75 29.47 18.28
C GLU A 69 5.35 28.12 17.82
N SER A 70 6.23 28.17 16.81
CA SER A 70 6.99 27.00 16.35
C SER A 70 8.32 26.86 17.10
N SER A 71 8.52 25.76 17.82
CA SER A 71 9.83 25.36 18.36
C SER A 71 10.46 24.27 17.49
N ALA A 72 11.68 24.56 17.02
CA ALA A 72 12.47 23.70 16.15
C ALA A 72 13.29 22.71 16.99
N THR A 73 13.21 21.42 16.67
CA THR A 73 14.14 20.39 17.14
C THR A 73 14.90 19.79 15.95
N THR A 74 16.21 19.74 16.10
CA THR A 74 17.19 19.33 15.09
C THR A 74 17.40 17.81 15.13
N ALA A 75 17.12 17.12 14.03
CA ALA A 75 17.40 15.69 13.87
C ALA A 75 18.50 15.46 12.82
N SER A 76 19.39 14.55 13.18
CA SER A 76 20.71 14.27 12.62
C SER A 76 20.68 13.57 11.26
N ASP A 77 21.33 14.19 10.28
CA ASP A 77 21.60 13.74 8.92
C ASP A 77 22.30 12.37 8.79
N LYS A 78 21.71 11.47 7.99
CA LYS A 78 22.45 10.60 7.07
C LYS A 78 21.87 10.77 5.67
N ALA A 79 22.07 11.97 5.13
CA ALA A 79 21.80 12.28 3.74
C ALA A 79 22.68 11.42 2.83
N PHE A 80 22.05 10.64 1.95
CA PHE A 80 22.71 10.01 0.81
C PHE A 80 23.18 11.14 -0.10
N SER A 81 24.45 11.51 0.05
CA SER A 81 25.08 12.63 -0.66
C SER A 81 25.12 12.35 -2.15
N TYR A 82 24.09 12.83 -2.87
CA TYR A 82 24.20 13.05 -4.30
C TYR A 82 25.21 14.17 -4.50
N LYS A 83 26.36 13.87 -5.10
CA LYS A 83 27.35 14.89 -5.38
C LYS A 83 26.71 15.91 -6.33
N PRO A 84 26.64 17.20 -5.98
CA PRO A 84 26.04 18.22 -6.82
C PRO A 84 26.69 18.30 -8.22
N GLU A 85 27.91 17.81 -8.34
CA GLU A 85 28.67 17.67 -9.59
C GLU A 85 27.98 16.77 -10.63
N ASP A 86 27.30 15.69 -10.21
CA ASP A 86 26.66 14.74 -11.13
C ASP A 86 25.41 15.33 -11.78
N ALA A 87 24.67 16.16 -11.05
CA ALA A 87 23.53 16.91 -11.57
C ALA A 87 23.96 17.98 -12.57
N GLU A 88 25.08 18.66 -12.33
CA GLU A 88 25.63 19.66 -13.24
C GLU A 88 26.16 19.03 -14.53
N ILE A 89 26.79 17.85 -14.44
CA ILE A 89 27.24 17.08 -15.62
C ILE A 89 26.05 16.65 -16.48
N ALA A 90 24.97 16.14 -15.85
CA ALA A 90 23.74 15.77 -16.56
C ALA A 90 23.09 16.98 -17.25
N ALA A 91 23.00 18.12 -16.57
CA ALA A 91 22.46 19.36 -17.12
C ALA A 91 23.30 19.89 -18.30
N ARG A 92 24.63 19.87 -18.20
CA ARG A 92 25.53 20.27 -19.30
C ARG A 92 25.41 19.35 -20.52
N LYS A 93 25.21 18.04 -20.32
CA LYS A 93 25.00 17.08 -21.40
C LYS A 93 23.67 17.36 -22.13
N LEU A 94 22.58 17.54 -21.38
CA LEU A 94 21.28 17.90 -21.92
C LEU A 94 21.32 19.22 -22.72
N ALA A 95 22.00 20.24 -22.20
CA ALA A 95 22.14 21.53 -22.88
C ALA A 95 22.94 21.42 -24.20
N LYS A 96 23.99 20.59 -24.25
CA LYS A 96 24.73 20.32 -25.50
C LYS A 96 23.87 19.61 -26.53
N ASP A 97 23.06 18.64 -26.10
CA ASP A 97 22.18 17.89 -26.99
C ASP A 97 21.06 18.79 -27.55
N MET A 98 20.47 19.67 -26.72
CA MET A 98 19.50 20.66 -27.19
C MET A 98 20.10 21.63 -28.22
N ARG A 99 21.30 22.16 -27.96
CA ARG A 99 21.99 23.08 -28.90
C ARG A 99 22.36 22.39 -30.22
N LYS A 100 22.64 21.08 -30.18
CA LYS A 100 22.90 20.28 -31.39
C LYS A 100 21.62 20.12 -32.22
N GLU A 101 20.46 19.91 -31.59
CA GLU A 101 19.17 19.84 -32.28
C GLU A 101 18.72 21.20 -32.82
N GLU A 102 18.88 22.29 -32.06
CA GLU A 102 18.58 23.65 -32.55
C GLU A 102 19.39 23.99 -33.82
N ASN A 103 20.68 23.62 -33.84
CA ASN A 103 21.53 23.81 -35.02
C ASN A 103 21.10 22.95 -36.23
N LYS A 104 20.58 21.74 -36.00
CA LYS A 104 20.02 20.91 -37.08
C LYS A 104 18.76 21.55 -37.65
N ILE A 105 17.86 22.04 -36.80
CA ILE A 105 16.63 22.74 -37.20
C ILE A 105 16.97 24.01 -37.98
N ALA A 106 17.93 24.81 -37.50
CA ALA A 106 18.38 26.01 -38.20
C ALA A 106 18.94 25.70 -39.60
N ARG A 107 19.76 24.63 -39.73
CA ARG A 107 20.26 24.17 -41.04
C ARG A 107 19.15 23.70 -41.97
N GLN A 108 18.10 23.06 -41.44
CA GLN A 108 16.94 22.67 -42.23
C GLN A 108 16.13 23.87 -42.69
N LYS A 109 15.92 24.89 -41.84
CA LYS A 109 15.25 26.15 -42.22
C LYS A 109 15.98 26.88 -43.35
N VAL A 110 17.30 27.01 -43.26
CA VAL A 110 18.12 27.62 -44.33
C VAL A 110 18.01 26.84 -45.65
N LYS A 111 17.98 25.50 -45.59
CA LYS A 111 17.76 24.67 -46.79
C LYS A 111 16.36 24.85 -47.38
N ALA A 112 15.33 24.91 -46.53
CA ALA A 112 13.95 25.13 -46.95
C ALA A 112 13.75 26.53 -47.56
N GLU A 113 14.33 27.57 -46.96
CA GLU A 113 14.28 28.94 -47.50
C GLU A 113 15.00 29.03 -48.86
N LYS A 114 16.15 28.35 -49.01
CA LYS A 114 16.87 28.28 -50.28
C LYS A 114 16.09 27.52 -51.36
N ALA A 115 15.34 26.49 -50.99
CA ALA A 115 14.44 25.77 -51.91
C ALA A 115 13.24 26.65 -52.30
N ALA A 116 12.64 27.39 -51.36
CA ALA A 116 11.55 28.33 -51.63
C ALA A 116 11.97 29.45 -52.61
N ARG A 117 13.16 30.04 -52.42
CA ARG A 117 13.71 31.04 -53.36
C ARG A 117 13.98 30.47 -54.76
N ARG A 118 14.28 29.16 -54.88
CA ARG A 118 14.41 28.50 -56.19
C ARG A 118 13.07 28.27 -56.86
N ALA A 119 12.00 28.05 -56.08
CA ALA A 119 10.65 27.90 -56.61
C ALA A 119 10.09 29.21 -57.19
N GLU A 120 10.40 30.37 -56.58
CA GLU A 120 10.03 31.69 -57.12
C GLU A 120 10.67 31.99 -58.49
N ASN A 121 11.79 31.34 -58.83
CA ASN A 121 12.49 31.53 -60.10
C ASN A 121 11.95 30.65 -61.25
N GLY A 122 10.73 30.10 -61.13
CA GLY A 122 10.01 29.46 -62.24
C GLY A 122 10.42 28.00 -62.50
N MET A 123 10.21 27.14 -61.51
CA MET A 123 10.34 25.67 -61.68
C MET A 123 9.02 25.06 -62.17
N SER A 124 9.12 24.02 -62.99
CA SER A 124 7.96 23.36 -63.59
C SER A 124 7.13 22.59 -62.55
N LEU A 125 5.79 22.62 -62.69
CA LEU A 125 4.81 21.95 -61.81
C LEU A 125 5.08 20.46 -61.45
N PRO A 126 5.61 19.61 -62.34
CA PRO A 126 5.94 18.23 -61.98
C PRO A 126 7.18 18.09 -61.06
N GLU A 127 8.08 19.06 -61.02
CA GLU A 127 9.24 19.05 -60.10
C GLU A 127 8.87 19.59 -58.70
N PHE A 128 7.90 20.51 -58.64
CA PHE A 128 7.39 21.11 -57.39
C PHE A 128 6.71 20.08 -56.46
N THR A 129 6.01 19.09 -57.03
CA THR A 129 5.30 18.06 -56.24
C THR A 129 6.25 17.01 -55.64
N ALA A 130 7.37 16.68 -56.30
CA ALA A 130 8.35 15.75 -55.77
C ALA A 130 9.28 16.38 -54.73
N GLU A 131 9.69 17.65 -54.90
CA GLU A 131 10.68 18.29 -54.00
C GLU A 131 10.07 18.95 -52.75
N ILE A 132 8.79 19.30 -52.72
CA ILE A 132 8.20 20.05 -51.58
C ILE A 132 7.21 19.22 -50.77
N LEU A 133 6.31 18.47 -51.43
CA LEU A 133 5.30 17.66 -50.74
C LEU A 133 5.92 16.43 -50.04
N VAL A 134 6.93 15.80 -50.64
CA VAL A 134 7.59 14.62 -50.05
C VAL A 134 8.35 15.00 -48.76
N PRO A 135 9.17 16.07 -48.71
CA PRO A 135 9.82 16.46 -47.45
C PRO A 135 8.85 16.95 -46.39
N ALA A 136 7.78 17.67 -46.76
CA ALA A 136 6.76 18.10 -45.80
C ALA A 136 6.01 16.92 -45.17
N ALA A 137 5.64 15.91 -45.99
CA ALA A 137 5.03 14.68 -45.51
C ALA A 137 5.99 13.86 -44.62
N VAL A 138 7.28 13.79 -44.97
CA VAL A 138 8.30 13.12 -44.16
C VAL A 138 8.53 13.85 -42.83
N VAL A 139 8.59 15.19 -42.82
CA VAL A 139 8.70 15.97 -41.57
C VAL A 139 7.45 15.82 -40.71
N GLY A 140 6.25 15.82 -41.30
CA GLY A 140 5.00 15.56 -40.59
C GLY A 140 4.94 14.15 -39.99
N PHE A 141 5.35 13.13 -40.76
CA PHE A 141 5.39 11.74 -40.30
C PHE A 141 6.43 11.54 -39.20
N LEU A 142 7.66 12.05 -39.37
CA LEU A 142 8.72 11.97 -38.36
C LEU A 142 8.36 12.77 -37.10
N GLY A 143 7.77 13.96 -37.25
CA GLY A 143 7.29 14.76 -36.12
C GLY A 143 6.22 14.03 -35.31
N ASN A 144 5.22 13.44 -35.98
CA ASN A 144 4.19 12.64 -35.31
C ASN A 144 4.77 11.36 -34.69
N TRP A 145 5.73 10.70 -35.35
CA TRP A 145 6.38 9.51 -34.81
C TRP A 145 7.23 9.81 -33.58
N VAL A 146 8.06 10.86 -33.62
CA VAL A 146 8.85 11.32 -32.46
C VAL A 146 7.93 11.76 -31.33
N TYR A 147 6.84 12.48 -31.63
CA TYR A 147 5.86 12.87 -30.62
C TYR A 147 5.18 11.66 -29.97
N LYS A 148 4.69 10.71 -30.77
CA LYS A 148 4.06 9.48 -30.24
C LYS A 148 5.03 8.63 -29.42
N ASN A 149 6.27 8.46 -29.89
CA ASN A 149 7.27 7.65 -29.20
C ASN A 149 7.76 8.33 -27.90
N SER A 150 7.99 9.65 -27.93
CA SER A 150 8.36 10.41 -26.73
C SER A 150 7.23 10.45 -25.71
N LYS A 151 5.97 10.62 -26.14
CA LYS A 151 4.79 10.52 -25.28
C LYS A 151 4.68 9.13 -24.66
N PHE A 152 4.88 8.06 -25.44
CA PHE A 152 4.85 6.68 -24.92
C PHE A 152 5.92 6.44 -23.85
N LEU A 153 7.17 6.87 -24.10
CA LEU A 153 8.26 6.75 -23.12
C LEU A 153 7.99 7.57 -21.86
N TYR A 154 7.42 8.77 -22.01
CA TYR A 154 7.04 9.63 -20.89
C TYR A 154 5.89 9.04 -20.07
N ASP A 155 4.86 8.50 -20.73
CA ASP A 155 3.73 7.85 -20.06
C ASP A 155 4.20 6.58 -19.32
N LYS A 156 5.11 5.80 -19.92
CA LYS A 156 5.74 4.65 -19.26
C LYS A 156 6.55 5.07 -18.03
N GLY A 157 7.41 6.09 -18.16
CA GLY A 157 8.19 6.61 -17.04
C GLY A 157 7.32 7.16 -15.91
N GLN A 158 6.18 7.77 -16.24
CA GLN A 158 5.19 8.16 -15.22
C GLN A 158 4.56 6.97 -14.53
N ALA A 159 4.16 5.94 -15.27
CA ALA A 159 3.56 4.74 -14.69
C ALA A 159 4.52 4.05 -13.72
N ASP A 160 5.79 3.90 -14.10
CA ASP A 160 6.83 3.33 -13.25
C ASP A 160 7.05 4.17 -11.98
N THR A 161 7.10 5.50 -12.13
CA THR A 161 7.24 6.44 -11.00
C THR A 161 6.04 6.36 -10.05
N LEU A 162 4.82 6.24 -10.57
CA LEU A 162 3.60 6.10 -9.78
C LEU A 162 3.55 4.77 -9.04
N ALA A 163 4.00 3.68 -9.68
CA ALA A 163 4.10 2.37 -9.04
C ALA A 163 5.13 2.37 -7.90
N SER A 164 6.31 2.98 -8.10
CA SER A 164 7.31 3.14 -7.05
C SER A 164 6.78 3.98 -5.88
N TYR A 165 6.14 5.11 -6.18
CA TYR A 165 5.45 5.94 -5.17
C TYR A 165 4.48 5.10 -4.32
N ALA A 166 3.60 4.35 -4.97
CA ALA A 166 2.59 3.55 -4.29
C ALA A 166 3.22 2.48 -3.38
N ASN A 167 4.28 1.82 -3.84
CA ASN A 167 5.00 0.80 -3.06
C ASN A 167 5.71 1.38 -1.84
N GLU A 168 6.35 2.54 -2.00
CA GLU A 168 7.09 3.21 -0.94
C GLU A 168 6.15 3.77 0.13
N MET A 169 5.03 4.38 -0.27
CA MET A 169 3.96 4.78 0.66
C MET A 169 3.40 3.61 1.47
N ILE A 170 3.25 2.42 0.87
CA ILE A 170 2.78 1.21 1.56
C ILE A 170 3.83 0.65 2.51
N TYR A 171 5.11 0.79 2.16
CA TYR A 171 6.24 0.38 3.01
C TYR A 171 6.28 1.22 4.30
N HIS A 172 6.04 2.52 4.19
CA HIS A 172 5.97 3.46 5.33
C HIS A 172 4.58 3.58 5.97
N ASP A 173 3.65 2.68 5.68
CA ASP A 173 2.29 2.71 6.23
C ASP A 173 2.31 2.64 7.77
N GLY A 174 1.76 3.68 8.41
CA GLY A 174 1.79 3.89 9.85
C GLY A 174 2.88 4.87 10.33
N ASP A 175 3.86 5.19 9.49
CA ASP A 175 4.87 6.23 9.76
C ASP A 175 4.49 7.52 9.00
N PHE A 176 3.73 8.38 9.66
CA PHE A 176 3.11 9.55 9.03
C PHE A 176 4.13 10.56 8.49
N GLU A 177 5.27 10.75 9.15
CA GLU A 177 6.30 11.68 8.69
C GLU A 177 7.00 11.15 7.45
N GLU A 178 7.38 9.86 7.43
CA GLU A 178 7.97 9.23 6.24
C GLU A 178 7.01 9.22 5.05
N MET A 179 5.72 8.93 5.28
CA MET A 179 4.69 9.00 4.22
C MET A 179 4.57 10.41 3.63
N LYS A 180 4.62 11.45 4.47
CA LYS A 180 4.58 12.86 4.03
C LYS A 180 5.84 13.24 3.25
N MET A 181 7.03 12.80 3.69
CA MET A 181 8.28 13.01 2.97
C MET A 181 8.26 12.32 1.60
N CYS A 182 7.83 11.06 1.54
CA CYS A 182 7.65 10.31 0.30
C CYS A 182 6.67 11.03 -0.65
N GLN A 183 5.51 11.47 -0.16
CA GLN A 183 4.56 12.23 -0.97
C GLN A 183 5.18 13.49 -1.57
N ASN A 184 5.94 14.26 -0.79
CA ASN A 184 6.60 15.47 -1.24
C ASN A 184 7.71 15.20 -2.27
N GLU A 185 8.50 14.15 -2.07
CA GLU A 185 9.55 13.74 -3.00
C GLU A 185 8.96 13.34 -4.35
N TYR A 186 7.95 12.46 -4.36
CA TYR A 186 7.35 12.01 -5.62
C TYR A 186 6.54 13.09 -6.31
N ARG A 187 5.94 14.02 -5.56
CA ARG A 187 5.32 15.22 -6.12
C ARG A 187 6.35 16.06 -6.88
N ARG A 188 7.59 16.18 -6.39
CA ARG A 188 8.69 16.85 -7.11
C ARG A 188 9.14 16.04 -8.34
N LYS A 189 9.33 14.72 -8.21
CA LYS A 189 9.75 13.83 -9.31
C LYS A 189 8.77 13.83 -10.49
N LEU A 190 7.46 13.88 -10.21
CA LEU A 190 6.43 13.88 -11.25
C LEU A 190 6.27 15.24 -11.94
N GLY A 191 6.93 16.30 -11.46
CA GLY A 191 6.91 17.63 -12.08
C GLY A 191 5.60 18.40 -11.90
N ILE A 192 5.54 19.59 -12.50
CA ILE A 192 4.44 20.54 -12.36
C ILE A 192 3.21 20.03 -13.13
N GLY A 193 2.09 19.80 -12.44
CA GLY A 193 0.81 19.46 -13.08
C GLY A 193 -0.20 18.79 -12.13
N PRO A 194 -1.45 18.58 -12.58
CA PRO A 194 -2.53 17.98 -11.78
C PRO A 194 -2.37 16.44 -11.65
N LYS A 195 -1.20 15.98 -11.20
CA LYS A 195 -0.87 14.55 -11.06
C LYS A 195 -1.24 13.97 -9.68
N ARG A 196 -1.68 14.83 -8.74
CA ARG A 196 -2.09 14.42 -7.38
C ARG A 196 -3.13 13.31 -7.39
N ARG A 197 -4.19 13.45 -8.20
CA ARG A 197 -5.24 12.44 -8.32
C ARG A 197 -4.69 11.10 -8.84
N LYS A 198 -3.76 11.12 -9.81
CA LYS A 198 -3.13 9.89 -10.34
C LYS A 198 -2.25 9.19 -9.31
N MET A 199 -1.48 9.96 -8.53
CA MET A 199 -0.68 9.43 -7.42
C MET A 199 -1.57 8.72 -6.40
N LEU A 200 -2.62 9.40 -5.93
CA LEU A 200 -3.56 8.83 -4.96
C LEU A 200 -4.29 7.61 -5.52
N THR A 201 -4.72 7.65 -6.79
CA THR A 201 -5.36 6.49 -7.45
C THR A 201 -4.42 5.29 -7.46
N SER A 202 -3.16 5.46 -7.89
CA SER A 202 -2.18 4.38 -7.96
C SER A 202 -1.82 3.84 -6.58
N TYR A 203 -1.71 4.71 -5.57
CA TYR A 203 -1.54 4.32 -4.17
C TYR A 203 -2.71 3.45 -3.69
N LEU A 204 -3.95 3.91 -3.84
CA LEU A 204 -5.15 3.17 -3.44
C LEU A 204 -5.26 1.79 -4.10
N GLU A 205 -4.91 1.69 -5.38
CA GLU A 205 -4.88 0.42 -6.11
C GLU A 205 -3.92 -0.59 -5.49
N GLN A 206 -2.70 -0.16 -5.17
CA GLN A 206 -1.70 -1.03 -4.54
C GLN A 206 -2.04 -1.30 -3.07
N TYR A 207 -2.60 -0.31 -2.37
CA TYR A 207 -3.00 -0.41 -0.97
C TYR A 207 -4.06 -1.50 -0.81
N ALA A 208 -5.12 -1.46 -1.62
CA ALA A 208 -6.18 -2.47 -1.59
C ALA A 208 -5.69 -3.89 -1.96
N LYS A 209 -4.67 -4.00 -2.81
CA LYS A 209 -4.05 -5.30 -3.16
C LYS A 209 -3.23 -5.86 -2.00
N LYS A 210 -2.38 -5.05 -1.38
CA LYS A 210 -1.33 -5.51 -0.48
C LYS A 210 -1.73 -5.46 1.00
N LYS A 211 -2.48 -4.44 1.41
CA LYS A 211 -2.80 -4.22 2.82
C LYS A 211 -4.07 -4.97 3.22
N VAL A 212 -4.03 -5.48 4.44
CA VAL A 212 -5.17 -6.08 5.12
C VAL A 212 -5.92 -4.96 5.84
N VAL A 213 -7.24 -5.08 5.92
CA VAL A 213 -8.05 -4.11 6.67
C VAL A 213 -7.75 -4.25 8.15
N SER A 214 -7.39 -3.14 8.79
CA SER A 214 -7.13 -3.03 10.24
C SER A 214 -7.45 -1.61 10.70
N PRO A 215 -7.62 -1.36 12.02
CA PRO A 215 -7.78 0.00 12.54
C PRO A 215 -6.64 0.93 12.12
N GLN A 216 -5.39 0.45 12.20
CA GLN A 216 -4.20 1.20 11.78
C GLN A 216 -4.23 1.55 10.27
N ALA A 217 -4.73 0.64 9.43
CA ALA A 217 -4.84 0.89 7.99
C ALA A 217 -5.83 2.02 7.68
N ILE A 218 -6.96 2.08 8.39
CA ILE A 218 -7.94 3.18 8.25
C ILE A 218 -7.32 4.50 8.70
N SER A 219 -6.64 4.54 9.85
CA SER A 219 -5.98 5.74 10.35
C SER A 219 -4.91 6.25 9.38
N SER A 220 -4.08 5.33 8.85
CA SER A 220 -3.01 5.66 7.91
C SER A 220 -3.57 6.18 6.59
N LEU A 221 -4.64 5.56 6.08
CA LEU A 221 -5.27 6.00 4.85
C LEU A 221 -6.01 7.34 5.03
N SER A 222 -6.65 7.56 6.17
CA SER A 222 -7.25 8.85 6.54
C SER A 222 -6.22 9.98 6.54
N TYR A 223 -5.04 9.73 7.13
CA TYR A 223 -3.91 10.65 7.07
C TYR A 223 -3.46 10.93 5.63
N VAL A 224 -3.40 9.91 4.78
CA VAL A 224 -3.08 10.14 3.36
C VAL A 224 -4.11 11.07 2.71
N PHE A 225 -5.41 10.89 2.95
CA PHE A 225 -6.41 11.81 2.40
C PHE A 225 -6.20 13.27 2.86
N SER A 226 -5.78 13.48 4.12
CA SER A 226 -5.45 14.83 4.62
C SER A 226 -4.24 15.42 3.88
N LEU A 227 -3.19 14.63 3.58
CA LEU A 227 -2.05 15.09 2.77
C LEU A 227 -2.45 15.55 1.36
N TYR A 228 -3.56 15.05 0.82
CA TYR A 228 -4.06 15.42 -0.50
C TYR A 228 -5.00 16.64 -0.49
N ASN A 229 -5.46 17.12 0.67
CA ASN A 229 -6.40 18.25 0.80
C ASN A 229 -7.55 18.17 -0.22
N LEU A 230 -8.14 16.97 -0.36
CA LEU A 230 -9.29 16.77 -1.25
C LEU A 230 -10.57 16.94 -0.44
N SER A 231 -11.61 17.50 -1.08
CA SER A 231 -12.96 17.37 -0.53
C SER A 231 -13.35 15.89 -0.49
N GLU A 232 -14.20 15.50 0.46
CA GLU A 232 -14.64 14.10 0.56
C GLU A 232 -15.31 13.59 -0.71
N LYS A 233 -16.03 14.47 -1.43
CA LYS A 233 -16.61 14.19 -2.74
C LYS A 233 -15.54 13.85 -3.79
N ASP A 234 -14.46 14.63 -3.85
CA ASP A 234 -13.35 14.38 -4.76
C ASP A 234 -12.54 13.14 -4.34
N ALA A 235 -12.39 12.90 -3.04
CA ALA A 235 -11.78 11.70 -2.49
C ALA A 235 -12.57 10.45 -2.92
N ALA A 236 -13.90 10.46 -2.75
CA ALA A 236 -14.79 9.38 -3.21
C ALA A 236 -14.60 9.07 -4.71
N LYS A 237 -14.54 10.10 -5.56
CA LYS A 237 -14.29 9.92 -7.01
C LYS A 237 -12.96 9.27 -7.31
N VAL A 238 -11.91 9.58 -6.53
CA VAL A 238 -10.61 8.92 -6.68
C VAL A 238 -10.67 7.46 -6.23
N ILE A 239 -11.42 7.14 -5.17
CA ILE A 239 -11.66 5.76 -4.72
C ILE A 239 -12.45 4.97 -5.78
N VAL A 240 -13.52 5.55 -6.35
CA VAL A 240 -14.31 4.94 -7.44
C VAL A 240 -13.42 4.63 -8.63
N LYS A 241 -12.59 5.59 -9.05
CA LYS A 241 -11.65 5.39 -10.16
C LYS A 241 -10.63 4.27 -9.89
N ALA A 242 -10.11 4.20 -8.66
CA ALA A 242 -9.23 3.10 -8.27
C ALA A 242 -9.99 1.75 -8.32
N ALA A 243 -11.25 1.71 -7.89
CA ALA A 243 -12.08 0.51 -7.96
C ALA A 243 -12.39 0.08 -9.41
N GLU A 244 -12.66 1.02 -10.32
CA GLU A 244 -12.83 0.75 -11.75
C GLU A 244 -11.61 0.02 -12.33
N ASN A 245 -10.40 0.50 -12.02
CA ASN A 245 -9.13 -0.11 -12.43
C ASN A 245 -8.89 -1.51 -11.84
N LEU A 246 -9.64 -1.89 -10.80
CA LEU A 246 -9.58 -3.20 -10.14
C LEU A 246 -10.71 -4.16 -10.55
N SER A 247 -11.19 -4.01 -11.78
CA SER A 247 -11.61 -5.11 -12.66
C SER A 247 -12.35 -6.33 -12.07
N THR A 248 -12.07 -7.54 -12.49
CA THR A 248 -10.99 -8.50 -12.18
C THR A 248 -10.70 -8.78 -10.70
N GLN A 249 -10.76 -7.83 -9.77
CA GLN A 249 -10.39 -8.03 -8.36
C GLN A 249 -11.51 -7.55 -7.40
N PRO A 250 -12.62 -8.31 -7.28
CA PRO A 250 -13.75 -7.91 -6.45
C PRO A 250 -13.40 -7.75 -4.97
N ALA A 251 -12.47 -8.56 -4.43
CA ALA A 251 -12.01 -8.42 -3.05
C ALA A 251 -11.33 -7.07 -2.80
N SER A 252 -10.47 -6.60 -3.72
CA SER A 252 -9.80 -5.31 -3.59
C SER A 252 -10.78 -4.15 -3.75
N ARG A 253 -11.78 -4.26 -4.64
CA ARG A 253 -12.89 -3.29 -4.71
C ARG A 253 -13.70 -3.23 -3.41
N SER A 254 -13.98 -4.39 -2.83
CA SER A 254 -14.68 -4.49 -1.54
C SER A 254 -13.92 -3.78 -0.42
N LYS A 255 -12.58 -3.88 -0.40
CA LYS A 255 -11.74 -3.13 0.55
C LYS A 255 -11.76 -1.63 0.30
N LEU A 256 -11.73 -1.18 -0.96
CA LEU A 256 -11.83 0.24 -1.29
C LEU A 256 -13.18 0.84 -0.86
N LEU A 257 -14.28 0.09 -1.05
CA LEU A 257 -15.57 0.48 -0.52
C LEU A 257 -15.53 0.58 1.02
N PHE A 258 -14.99 -0.44 1.69
CA PHE A 258 -14.85 -0.47 3.14
C PHE A 258 -14.10 0.76 3.66
N PHE A 259 -12.92 1.04 3.10
CA PHE A 259 -12.13 2.21 3.49
C PHE A 259 -12.86 3.53 3.21
N GLY A 260 -13.54 3.63 2.06
CA GLY A 260 -14.31 4.83 1.71
C GLY A 260 -15.42 5.12 2.73
N GLU A 261 -16.19 4.10 3.12
CA GLU A 261 -17.32 4.25 4.06
C GLU A 261 -16.88 4.64 5.48
N HIS A 262 -15.67 4.28 5.90
CA HIS A 262 -15.16 4.56 7.24
C HIS A 262 -14.31 5.86 7.32
N ILE A 263 -13.79 6.32 6.19
CA ILE A 263 -12.99 7.55 6.13
C ILE A 263 -13.85 8.75 5.77
N LEU A 264 -14.78 8.60 4.82
CA LEU A 264 -15.65 9.69 4.37
C LEU A 264 -16.88 9.79 5.27
N LYS A 265 -17.11 10.95 5.87
CA LYS A 265 -18.18 11.19 6.86
C LYS A 265 -19.37 11.94 6.26
N SER A 266 -19.14 12.71 5.20
CA SER A 266 -20.14 13.51 4.53
C SER A 266 -21.12 12.65 3.72
N PRO A 267 -22.42 13.01 3.70
CA PRO A 267 -23.41 12.30 2.89
C PRO A 267 -23.09 12.36 1.39
N GLU A 268 -22.46 13.45 0.93
CA GLU A 268 -22.00 13.58 -0.46
C GLU A 268 -20.91 12.57 -0.81
N GLY A 269 -19.89 12.42 0.05
CA GLY A 269 -18.82 11.46 -0.15
C GLY A 269 -19.35 10.02 -0.19
N LEU A 270 -20.26 9.67 0.73
CA LEU A 270 -20.90 8.36 0.78
C LEU A 270 -21.77 8.08 -0.45
N THR A 271 -22.49 9.09 -0.95
CA THR A 271 -23.30 8.95 -2.17
C THR A 271 -22.44 8.70 -3.40
N GLU A 272 -21.28 9.36 -3.49
CA GLU A 272 -20.33 9.17 -4.60
C GLU A 272 -19.65 7.78 -4.58
N LEU A 273 -19.72 7.02 -3.49
CA LEU A 273 -19.25 5.62 -3.44
C LEU A 273 -20.25 4.62 -4.03
N GLN A 274 -21.47 5.04 -4.35
CA GLN A 274 -22.52 4.17 -4.88
C GLN A 274 -22.10 3.36 -6.13
N PRO A 275 -21.33 3.90 -7.10
CA PRO A 275 -20.85 3.11 -8.24
C PRO A 275 -20.04 1.87 -7.84
N ILE A 276 -19.30 1.91 -6.72
CA ILE A 276 -18.55 0.73 -6.23
C ILE A 276 -19.52 -0.33 -5.71
N ARG A 277 -20.57 0.08 -4.98
CA ARG A 277 -21.62 -0.83 -4.53
C ARG A 277 -22.32 -1.50 -5.71
N ASP A 278 -22.64 -0.73 -6.74
CA ASP A 278 -23.28 -1.25 -7.95
C ASP A 278 -22.35 -2.22 -8.72
N MET A 279 -21.06 -1.89 -8.84
CA MET A 279 -20.04 -2.78 -9.42
C MET A 279 -19.91 -4.10 -8.65
N LEU A 280 -20.02 -4.09 -7.32
CA LEU A 280 -19.96 -5.30 -6.51
C LEU A 280 -21.27 -6.08 -6.53
N ALA A 281 -22.41 -5.38 -6.47
CA ALA A 281 -23.73 -5.99 -6.45
C ALA A 281 -24.07 -6.69 -7.78
N SER A 282 -23.64 -6.11 -8.91
CA SER A 282 -23.83 -6.69 -10.24
C SER A 282 -23.09 -8.02 -10.48
N ALA A 283 -22.12 -8.37 -9.62
CA ALA A 283 -21.48 -9.69 -9.65
C ALA A 283 -22.41 -10.81 -9.15
N TYR A 284 -23.51 -10.48 -8.48
CA TYR A 284 -24.47 -11.44 -7.93
C TYR A 284 -25.77 -11.47 -8.76
N ARG A 285 -26.33 -12.67 -8.96
CA ARG A 285 -27.57 -12.85 -9.75
C ARG A 285 -28.80 -12.21 -9.11
N SER A 286 -28.88 -12.22 -7.78
CA SER A 286 -30.01 -11.70 -7.00
C SER A 286 -29.52 -11.31 -5.60
N GLY A 287 -30.12 -10.27 -5.02
CA GLY A 287 -29.78 -9.82 -3.65
C GLY A 287 -28.40 -9.17 -3.50
N GLY A 288 -27.78 -8.73 -4.60
CA GLY A 288 -26.44 -8.14 -4.62
C GLY A 288 -26.21 -7.06 -3.56
N PRO A 289 -27.07 -6.03 -3.41
CA PRO A 289 -26.86 -4.99 -2.40
C PRO A 289 -26.80 -5.52 -0.95
N ALA A 290 -27.69 -6.43 -0.58
CA ALA A 290 -27.70 -7.02 0.77
C ALA A 290 -26.47 -7.91 1.01
N ILE A 291 -26.03 -8.65 -0.01
CA ILE A 291 -24.80 -9.46 0.07
C ILE A 291 -23.57 -8.56 0.25
N VAL A 292 -23.49 -7.45 -0.49
CA VAL A 292 -22.39 -6.48 -0.35
C VAL A 292 -22.39 -5.87 1.04
N ALA A 293 -23.54 -5.42 1.56
CA ALA A 293 -23.64 -4.87 2.91
C ALA A 293 -23.18 -5.86 3.99
N ASN A 294 -23.63 -7.11 3.90
CA ASN A 294 -23.19 -8.17 4.82
C ASN A 294 -21.68 -8.44 4.69
N ALA A 295 -21.14 -8.44 3.46
CA ALA A 295 -19.72 -8.63 3.23
C ALA A 295 -18.87 -7.49 3.86
N GLN A 296 -19.33 -6.24 3.77
CA GLN A 296 -18.66 -5.10 4.44
C GLN A 296 -18.63 -5.27 5.96
N LYS A 297 -19.76 -5.67 6.56
CA LYS A 297 -19.84 -5.97 7.99
C LYS A 297 -18.88 -7.10 8.40
N THR A 298 -18.83 -8.18 7.62
CA THR A 298 -17.92 -9.30 7.86
C THR A 298 -16.44 -8.88 7.76
N ILE A 299 -16.09 -7.96 6.84
CA ILE A 299 -14.72 -7.41 6.74
C ILE A 299 -14.34 -6.69 8.04
N GLY A 300 -15.24 -5.84 8.58
CA GLY A 300 -15.01 -5.13 9.84
C GLY A 300 -14.84 -6.09 11.03
N GLN A 301 -15.72 -7.08 11.17
CA GLN A 301 -15.64 -8.11 12.21
C GLN A 301 -14.34 -8.93 12.12
N ALA A 302 -13.94 -9.33 10.91
CA ALA A 302 -12.70 -10.08 10.69
C ALA A 302 -11.45 -9.24 10.99
N ALA A 303 -11.46 -7.96 10.61
CA ALA A 303 -10.38 -7.02 10.93
C ALA A 303 -10.25 -6.83 12.45
N TYR A 304 -11.37 -6.68 13.15
CA TYR A 304 -11.37 -6.55 14.61
C TYR A 304 -10.89 -7.84 15.29
N LYS A 305 -11.39 -9.00 14.84
CA LYS A 305 -10.92 -10.32 15.30
C LYS A 305 -9.39 -10.44 15.22
N ASN A 306 -8.81 -10.03 14.09
CA ASN A 306 -7.35 -10.04 13.91
C ASN A 306 -6.64 -9.07 14.86
N ALA A 307 -7.22 -7.90 15.15
CA ALA A 307 -6.66 -6.95 16.11
C ALA A 307 -6.68 -7.51 17.54
N VAL A 308 -7.77 -8.16 17.96
CA VAL A 308 -7.87 -8.84 19.27
C VAL A 308 -6.81 -9.94 19.39
N ILE A 309 -6.68 -10.80 18.37
CA ILE A 309 -5.66 -11.86 18.33
C ILE A 309 -4.25 -11.28 18.42
N ALA A 310 -3.96 -10.22 17.66
CA ALA A 310 -2.64 -9.59 17.63
C ALA A 310 -2.24 -8.98 18.97
N ALA A 311 -3.22 -8.55 19.76
CA ALA A 311 -2.96 -7.91 21.03
C ALA A 311 -2.84 -8.90 22.21
N GLY A 312 -3.20 -10.17 22.01
CA GLY A 312 -2.91 -11.26 22.94
C GLY A 312 -3.89 -11.42 24.09
N ASP A 313 -3.59 -12.36 24.99
CA ASP A 313 -4.41 -12.75 26.14
C ASP A 313 -4.21 -11.87 27.37
N GLU A 314 -3.20 -10.99 27.36
CA GLU A 314 -2.94 -10.03 28.43
C GLU A 314 -3.97 -8.89 28.51
N GLN A 315 -4.90 -8.82 27.55
CA GLN A 315 -5.92 -7.77 27.51
C GLN A 315 -7.01 -7.97 28.57
N THR A 316 -7.25 -6.93 29.36
CA THR A 316 -8.31 -6.90 30.38
C THR A 316 -9.59 -6.20 29.91
N SER A 317 -9.54 -5.52 28.76
CA SER A 317 -10.63 -4.72 28.19
C SER A 317 -10.74 -4.92 26.67
N LEU A 318 -11.81 -4.42 26.06
CA LEU A 318 -12.00 -4.46 24.61
C LEU A 318 -10.81 -3.81 23.90
N THR A 319 -10.31 -4.49 22.86
CA THR A 319 -9.25 -3.96 22.01
C THR A 319 -9.69 -2.63 21.37
N VAL A 320 -8.83 -1.62 21.41
CA VAL A 320 -9.15 -0.30 20.83
C VAL A 320 -9.29 -0.40 19.30
N GLY A 321 -10.18 0.40 18.72
CA GLY A 321 -10.31 0.55 17.26
C GLY A 321 -11.50 -0.16 16.63
N TRP A 322 -12.41 -0.77 17.42
CA TRP A 322 -13.67 -1.32 16.91
C TRP A 322 -14.59 -0.24 16.32
N GLU A 323 -14.61 0.96 16.89
CA GLU A 323 -15.38 2.11 16.37
C GLU A 323 -14.92 2.52 14.97
N LEU A 324 -13.60 2.52 14.73
CA LEU A 324 -13.03 2.82 13.42
C LEU A 324 -13.42 1.80 12.35
N LEU A 325 -13.74 0.56 12.77
CA LEU A 325 -14.20 -0.53 11.91
C LEU A 325 -15.72 -0.57 11.75
N GLY A 326 -16.44 0.43 12.27
CA GLY A 326 -17.89 0.55 12.14
C GLY A 326 -18.67 -0.51 12.91
N LEU A 327 -18.05 -1.12 13.92
CA LEU A 327 -18.72 -2.10 14.78
C LEU A 327 -19.46 -1.38 15.92
N THR A 328 -20.57 -1.95 16.37
CA THR A 328 -21.16 -1.53 17.64
C THR A 328 -20.39 -2.15 18.81
N LYS A 329 -20.56 -1.59 20.01
CA LYS A 329 -19.93 -2.13 21.22
C LYS A 329 -20.33 -3.60 21.43
N ASP A 330 -21.61 -3.94 21.29
CA ASP A 330 -22.12 -5.31 21.47
C ASP A 330 -21.52 -6.30 20.46
N GLU A 331 -21.32 -5.85 19.21
CA GLU A 331 -20.67 -6.65 18.17
C GLU A 331 -19.18 -6.88 18.49
N ALA A 332 -18.50 -5.84 18.95
CA ALA A 332 -17.11 -5.92 19.39
C ALA A 332 -16.97 -6.86 20.61
N GLU A 333 -17.86 -6.77 21.60
CA GLU A 333 -17.90 -7.69 22.74
C GLU A 333 -18.12 -9.14 22.30
N THR A 334 -19.06 -9.36 21.37
CA THR A 334 -19.34 -10.68 20.81
C THR A 334 -18.11 -11.28 20.13
N VAL A 335 -17.39 -10.50 19.31
CA VAL A 335 -16.17 -10.96 18.64
C VAL A 335 -15.04 -11.19 19.65
N TYR A 336 -14.90 -10.32 20.65
CA TYR A 336 -13.89 -10.43 21.70
C TYR A 336 -14.07 -11.71 22.53
N GLU A 337 -15.28 -11.96 23.05
CA GLU A 337 -15.55 -13.17 23.84
C GLU A 337 -15.42 -14.45 23.01
N ALA A 338 -15.76 -14.41 21.72
CA ALA A 338 -15.49 -15.52 20.80
C ALA A 338 -13.98 -15.82 20.70
N VAL A 339 -13.15 -14.80 20.45
CA VAL A 339 -11.67 -14.95 20.36
C VAL A 339 -11.05 -15.39 21.69
N LYS A 340 -11.57 -14.88 22.80
CA LYS A 340 -11.14 -15.25 24.15
C LYS A 340 -11.48 -16.71 24.47
N SER A 341 -12.69 -17.17 24.10
CA SER A 341 -13.08 -18.58 24.24
C SER A 341 -12.20 -19.52 23.42
N ASP A 342 -11.68 -19.01 22.32
CA ASP A 342 -10.74 -19.67 21.41
C ASP A 342 -9.28 -19.60 21.86
N GLY A 343 -9.00 -19.00 23.03
CA GLY A 343 -7.65 -18.84 23.57
C GLY A 343 -6.77 -17.92 22.72
N PHE A 344 -7.35 -16.89 22.10
CA PHE A 344 -6.65 -15.91 21.26
C PHE A 344 -5.86 -16.54 20.09
N GLN A 345 -6.27 -17.73 19.64
CA GLN A 345 -5.63 -18.41 18.53
C GLN A 345 -6.23 -17.98 17.19
N SER A 346 -5.37 -17.73 16.21
CA SER A 346 -5.82 -17.50 14.83
C SER A 346 -6.49 -18.73 14.24
N ASP A 347 -7.47 -18.52 13.35
CA ASP A 347 -8.18 -19.63 12.68
C ASP A 347 -7.20 -20.52 11.90
N ALA A 348 -6.14 -19.93 11.33
CA ALA A 348 -5.06 -20.67 10.68
C ALA A 348 -4.33 -21.60 11.66
N LYS A 349 -4.03 -21.13 12.88
CA LYS A 349 -3.39 -21.95 13.92
C LYS A 349 -4.29 -23.11 14.35
N LYS A 350 -5.61 -22.91 14.41
CA LYS A 350 -6.56 -23.99 14.73
C LYS A 350 -6.68 -25.03 13.62
N LEU A 351 -6.82 -24.58 12.38
CA LEU A 351 -7.06 -25.45 11.23
C LEU A 351 -5.82 -26.26 10.82
N TYR A 352 -4.64 -25.63 10.87
CA TYR A 352 -3.41 -26.24 10.35
C TYR A 352 -2.45 -26.69 11.47
N GLY A 353 -2.79 -26.44 12.73
CA GLY A 353 -1.83 -26.44 13.83
C GLY A 353 -0.94 -25.20 13.73
N GLY A 354 -0.40 -24.73 14.87
CA GLY A 354 0.66 -23.74 14.84
C GLY A 354 1.83 -24.21 13.97
N PRO A 355 2.75 -23.31 13.57
CA PRO A 355 3.97 -23.74 12.91
C PRO A 355 4.62 -24.83 13.77
N LYS A 356 4.60 -26.08 13.30
CA LYS A 356 5.16 -27.23 14.04
C LYS A 356 6.67 -27.10 14.26
N GLN A 357 7.29 -26.12 13.62
CA GLN A 357 8.69 -25.80 13.76
C GLN A 357 8.88 -24.69 14.77
N GLU A 358 9.31 -25.11 15.94
CA GLU A 358 9.96 -24.23 16.89
C GLU A 358 11.40 -23.97 16.41
N PHE A 359 11.89 -22.78 16.69
CA PHE A 359 13.26 -22.39 16.40
C PHE A 359 13.94 -22.04 17.72
N ASP A 360 15.21 -22.42 17.86
CA ASP A 360 16.02 -21.96 18.99
C ASP A 360 16.36 -20.47 18.85
N GLU A 361 16.97 -19.88 19.89
CA GLU A 361 17.44 -18.48 19.89
C GLU A 361 18.42 -18.16 18.74
N LYS A 362 18.98 -19.18 18.08
CA LYS A 362 19.90 -19.05 16.95
C LYS A 362 19.22 -19.27 15.59
N GLY A 363 17.89 -19.38 15.56
CA GLY A 363 17.12 -19.60 14.34
C GLY A 363 17.26 -20.99 13.74
N ARG A 364 17.69 -21.99 14.52
CA ARG A 364 17.81 -23.39 14.10
C ARG A 364 16.54 -24.15 14.47
N ARG A 365 16.08 -25.02 13.58
CA ARG A 365 14.89 -25.86 13.79
C ARG A 365 15.13 -26.83 14.95
N ILE A 366 14.24 -26.82 15.93
CA ILE A 366 14.24 -27.77 17.03
C ILE A 366 13.01 -28.69 16.91
N ASP A 367 13.17 -29.95 17.30
CA ASP A 367 12.06 -30.87 17.43
C ASP A 367 11.21 -30.53 18.67
N THR A 368 10.07 -31.20 18.83
CA THR A 368 9.18 -31.03 20.01
C THR A 368 9.83 -31.40 21.34
N LYS A 369 11.07 -31.91 21.34
CA LYS A 369 11.87 -32.24 22.52
C LYS A 369 13.02 -31.26 22.73
N GLY A 370 13.08 -30.18 21.97
CA GLY A 370 14.15 -29.18 22.03
C GLY A 370 15.49 -29.66 21.45
N LYS A 371 15.52 -30.79 20.74
CA LYS A 371 16.71 -31.29 20.08
C LYS A 371 16.85 -30.64 18.71
N LEU A 372 18.06 -30.21 18.38
CA LEU A 372 18.39 -29.73 17.04
C LEU A 372 18.09 -30.85 16.04
N MET A 373 17.26 -30.55 15.03
CA MET A 373 17.11 -31.46 13.91
C MET A 373 18.37 -31.32 13.06
N ASP A 374 19.28 -32.29 13.20
CA ASP A 374 20.48 -32.37 12.37
C ASP A 374 20.06 -32.46 10.90
N LYS A 375 20.68 -31.64 10.07
CA LYS A 375 20.29 -31.40 8.67
C LYS A 375 20.60 -32.59 7.75
N GLU A 376 21.00 -33.73 8.32
CA GLU A 376 21.65 -34.84 7.59
C GLU A 376 20.65 -35.82 6.97
N ASP A 377 19.35 -35.76 7.32
CA ASP A 377 18.35 -36.70 6.78
C ASP A 377 17.55 -36.19 5.56
N GLU A 378 17.80 -34.98 5.05
CA GLU A 378 17.09 -34.45 3.86
C GLU A 378 17.72 -34.83 2.49
N ASP A 379 18.85 -35.55 2.46
CA ASP A 379 19.57 -35.87 1.21
C ASP A 379 19.35 -37.30 0.66
N SER A 380 18.49 -38.13 1.26
CA SER A 380 18.41 -39.57 0.92
C SER A 380 17.20 -40.05 0.12
N ALA A 381 16.48 -39.18 -0.60
CA ALA A 381 15.46 -39.66 -1.54
C ALA A 381 15.23 -38.73 -2.75
N SER A 382 15.42 -39.30 -3.95
CA SER A 382 15.01 -38.83 -5.28
C SER A 382 16.08 -38.09 -6.10
N ASP A 383 16.72 -38.85 -7.02
CA ASP A 383 17.44 -38.38 -8.23
C ASP A 383 16.51 -37.69 -9.25
N GLY A 384 15.59 -36.85 -8.77
CA GLY A 384 14.77 -35.99 -9.61
C GLY A 384 15.44 -34.62 -9.81
N PRO A 385 15.14 -33.90 -10.89
CA PRO A 385 15.56 -32.51 -11.06
C PRO A 385 15.16 -31.69 -9.82
N LYS A 386 16.18 -31.21 -9.08
CA LYS A 386 16.02 -30.36 -7.91
C LYS A 386 15.70 -28.94 -8.38
N GLY A 387 14.58 -28.39 -7.93
CA GLY A 387 14.12 -27.04 -8.24
C GLY A 387 12.70 -26.85 -7.73
N SER A 388 12.42 -25.73 -7.05
CA SER A 388 11.05 -25.39 -6.62
C SER A 388 10.20 -24.85 -7.78
N ILE A 389 10.86 -24.54 -8.90
CA ILE A 389 10.28 -23.95 -10.10
C ILE A 389 10.67 -24.82 -11.29
N PHE A 390 9.70 -25.28 -12.07
CA PHE A 390 9.95 -26.02 -13.31
C PHE A 390 9.51 -25.18 -14.49
N GLU A 391 10.42 -24.88 -15.41
CA GLU A 391 10.13 -24.07 -16.60
C GLU A 391 10.20 -24.94 -17.85
N CYS A 392 9.14 -24.91 -18.67
CA CYS A 392 9.13 -25.57 -19.96
C CYS A 392 10.16 -24.93 -20.90
N GLY A 393 11.20 -25.66 -21.30
CA GLY A 393 12.27 -25.17 -22.17
C GLY A 393 11.81 -24.68 -23.55
N ASN A 394 10.65 -25.14 -24.03
CA ASN A 394 10.10 -24.71 -25.32
C ASN A 394 9.36 -23.35 -25.26
N CYS A 395 8.44 -23.17 -24.29
CA CYS A 395 7.55 -22.01 -24.25
C CYS A 395 7.68 -21.12 -23.00
N GLY A 396 8.54 -21.47 -22.05
CA GLY A 396 8.75 -20.71 -20.81
C GLY A 396 7.64 -20.86 -19.76
N TYR A 397 6.71 -21.80 -19.91
CA TYR A 397 5.64 -22.04 -18.93
C TYR A 397 6.24 -22.53 -17.60
N THR A 398 5.96 -21.82 -16.51
CA THR A 398 6.50 -22.12 -15.17
C THR A 398 5.46 -22.81 -14.27
N LEU A 399 5.91 -23.85 -13.56
CA LEU A 399 5.16 -24.58 -12.56
C LEU A 399 5.85 -24.47 -11.21
N PHE A 400 5.05 -24.38 -10.15
CA PHE A 400 5.49 -24.34 -8.75
C PHE A 400 4.89 -25.53 -7.98
N PRO A 401 5.39 -26.77 -8.17
CA PRO A 401 4.96 -27.91 -7.37
C PRO A 401 5.39 -27.70 -5.93
N ALA A 402 4.55 -28.11 -4.98
CA ALA A 402 4.96 -28.16 -3.58
C ALA A 402 6.09 -29.21 -3.43
N LYS A 403 7.14 -28.86 -2.67
CA LYS A 403 8.27 -29.75 -2.35
C LYS A 403 7.75 -31.12 -1.86
N GLY A 404 8.18 -32.20 -2.51
CA GLY A 404 7.77 -33.57 -2.19
C GLY A 404 6.41 -33.99 -2.77
N ARG A 405 5.83 -33.21 -3.71
CA ARG A 405 4.61 -33.59 -4.46
C ARG A 405 4.81 -33.56 -5.98
N GLU A 406 6.05 -33.44 -6.45
CA GLU A 406 6.42 -33.36 -7.86
C GLU A 406 5.89 -34.56 -8.64
N PHE A 407 5.96 -35.77 -8.05
CA PHE A 407 5.44 -37.00 -8.66
C PHE A 407 3.93 -36.97 -8.93
N LYS A 408 3.16 -36.15 -8.19
CA LYS A 408 1.71 -36.02 -8.37
C LYS A 408 1.36 -34.99 -9.44
N PHE A 409 2.23 -34.01 -9.66
CA PHE A 409 2.03 -32.95 -10.66
C PHE A 409 2.67 -33.28 -12.01
N PHE A 410 3.67 -34.16 -12.04
CA PHE A 410 4.33 -34.64 -13.25
C PHE A 410 4.17 -36.15 -13.43
N PRO A 411 2.95 -36.65 -13.74
CA PRO A 411 2.82 -38.03 -14.22
C PRO A 411 3.65 -38.23 -15.49
N ASP A 412 3.97 -39.48 -15.84
CA ASP A 412 4.88 -39.77 -16.96
C ASP A 412 4.34 -39.35 -18.33
N ASP A 413 3.03 -39.13 -18.43
CA ASP A 413 2.31 -38.63 -19.60
C ASP A 413 2.04 -37.12 -19.57
N PHE A 414 2.61 -36.39 -18.59
CA PHE A 414 2.42 -34.94 -18.48
C PHE A 414 2.90 -34.19 -19.72
N LYS A 415 2.06 -33.27 -20.20
CA LYS A 415 2.36 -32.36 -21.31
C LYS A 415 2.16 -30.92 -20.85
N CYS A 416 3.05 -30.03 -21.32
CA CYS A 416 2.92 -28.60 -21.09
C CYS A 416 1.54 -28.11 -21.55
N PRO A 417 0.76 -27.41 -20.71
CA PRO A 417 -0.58 -26.95 -21.08
C PRO A 417 -0.58 -25.87 -22.18
N GLU A 418 0.52 -25.12 -22.31
CA GLU A 418 0.65 -24.04 -23.31
C GLU A 418 1.08 -24.55 -24.69
N CYS A 419 2.04 -25.48 -24.75
CA CYS A 419 2.65 -25.90 -26.02
C CYS A 419 2.63 -27.41 -26.30
N GLY A 420 2.15 -28.23 -25.36
CA GLY A 420 2.09 -29.69 -25.50
C GLY A 420 3.44 -30.41 -25.39
N SER A 421 4.53 -29.70 -25.07
CA SER A 421 5.86 -30.31 -24.92
C SER A 421 5.88 -31.37 -23.80
N PRO A 422 6.60 -32.48 -23.99
CA PRO A 422 6.68 -33.55 -23.00
C PRO A 422 7.45 -33.13 -21.72
N LYS A 423 7.24 -33.88 -20.64
CA LYS A 423 7.79 -33.64 -19.29
C LYS A 423 9.32 -33.46 -19.24
N ASP A 424 10.04 -34.18 -20.09
CA ASP A 424 11.51 -34.10 -20.23
C ASP A 424 12.02 -32.72 -20.68
N GLN A 425 11.14 -31.86 -21.22
CA GLN A 425 11.49 -30.48 -21.57
C GLN A 425 11.37 -29.49 -20.42
N PHE A 426 10.90 -29.91 -19.24
CA PHE A 426 10.85 -29.03 -18.06
C PHE A 426 12.20 -29.00 -17.36
N ILE A 427 12.78 -27.81 -17.26
CA ILE A 427 14.06 -27.55 -16.60
C ILE A 427 13.77 -27.03 -15.19
N GLY A 428 14.29 -27.71 -14.17
CA GLY A 428 14.25 -27.23 -12.79
C GLY A 428 15.13 -25.99 -12.64
N ARG A 429 14.57 -24.93 -12.03
CA ARG A 429 15.27 -23.75 -11.56
C ARG A 429 15.20 -23.71 -10.03
N ASP A 430 16.35 -23.46 -9.42
CA ASP A 430 16.51 -23.25 -7.98
C ASP A 430 16.17 -21.81 -7.57
#